data_AF-A0A1C5HLH7-F1
#
_entry.id   AF-A0A1C5HLH7-F1
#
_cell.length_a   1.000
_cell.length_b   1.000
_cell.length_c   1.000
_cell.angle_alpha   90.00
_cell.angle_beta   90.00
_cell.angle_gamma   90.00
#
_symmetry.space_group_name_H-M   'P 1'
#
loop_
_entity.id
_entity.type
_entity.pdbx_description
1 polymer ?
#
loop_
_entity_poly.entity_id
_entity_poly.type
_entity_poly.pdbx_seq_one_letter_code
_entity_poly.pdbx_strand_id
1 'polypeptide(L)'
;MSLQDDATAALDWATAREQELTAELATAQQMRRLVEAKMAQLQHPKCENRRAQEREVPDQYVELRITALDRELTEVRRLRCLAEQTLNVQEG
;
A
#
# COMPACT_ATOMS: atom_id res chain seq x y z
N MET A 1 19.98 -2.96 26.03
CA MET A 1 19.22 -2.12 25.09
C MET A 1 18.33 -1.23 25.91
N SER A 2 18.42 0.09 25.73
CA SER A 2 17.54 1.03 26.42
C SER A 2 16.24 1.19 25.65
N LEU A 3 15.16 1.59 26.34
CA LEU A 3 13.88 1.91 25.69
C LEU A 3 14.04 3.03 24.64
N GLN A 4 15.03 3.91 24.82
CA GLN A 4 15.38 4.96 23.86
C GLN A 4 16.00 4.39 22.58
N ASP A 5 16.92 3.43 22.71
CA ASP A 5 17.53 2.74 21.56
C ASP A 5 16.46 1.98 20.77
N ASP A 6 15.56 1.28 21.47
CA ASP A 6 14.46 0.52 20.87
C ASP A 6 13.48 1.44 20.13
N ALA A 7 13.12 2.58 20.74
CA ALA A 7 12.23 3.57 20.12
C ALA A 7 12.87 4.24 18.90
N THR A 8 14.19 4.51 18.94
CA THR A 8 14.94 5.06 17.80
C THR A 8 14.96 4.06 16.65
N ALA A 9 15.31 2.80 16.93
CA ALA A 9 15.32 1.74 15.93
C ALA A 9 13.93 1.50 15.32
N ALA A 10 12.87 1.54 16.14
CA ALA A 10 11.50 1.43 15.68
C ALA A 10 11.08 2.62 14.80
N LEU A 11 11.51 3.84 15.13
CA LEU A 11 11.25 5.05 14.35
C LEU A 11 11.94 5.00 12.97
N ASP A 12 13.21 4.61 12.94
CA ASP A 12 13.98 4.46 11.71
C ASP A 12 13.36 3.39 10.80
N TRP A 13 13.04 2.22 11.36
CA TRP A 13 12.38 1.15 10.64
C TRP A 13 11.01 1.58 10.10
N ALA A 14 10.17 2.20 10.94
CA ALA A 14 8.84 2.61 10.52
C ALA A 14 8.88 3.69 9.43
N THR A 15 9.85 4.60 9.50
CA THR A 15 10.06 5.62 8.47
C THR A 15 10.48 5.02 7.14
N ALA A 16 11.44 4.10 7.14
CA ALA A 16 11.87 3.41 5.93
C ALA A 16 10.72 2.58 5.32
N ARG A 17 10.00 1.81 6.14
CA ARG A 17 8.90 0.97 5.68
C ARG A 17 7.72 1.78 5.15
N GLU A 18 7.41 2.94 5.75
CA GLU A 18 6.38 3.83 5.23
C GLU A 18 6.70 4.33 3.81
N GLN A 19 7.96 4.66 3.53
CA GLN A 19 8.38 5.09 2.20
C GLN A 19 8.23 3.97 1.16
N GLU A 20 8.65 2.75 1.51
CA GLU A 20 8.47 1.57 0.67
C GLU A 20 7.00 1.30 0.36
N LEU A 21 6.15 1.27 1.39
CA LEU A 21 4.72 1.03 1.24
C LEU A 21 4.03 2.10 0.41
N THR A 22 4.44 3.36 0.56
CA THR A 22 3.92 4.46 -0.28
C THR A 22 4.27 4.25 -1.75
N ALA A 23 5.50 3.81 -2.06
CA ALA A 23 5.93 3.53 -3.42
C ALA A 23 5.21 2.30 -4.02
N GLU A 24 5.07 1.22 -3.23
CA GLU A 24 4.30 0.03 -3.63
C GLU A 24 2.83 0.37 -3.90
N LEU A 25 2.21 1.18 -3.04
CA LEU A 25 0.81 1.61 -3.19
C LEU A 25 0.63 2.44 -4.47
N ALA A 26 1.54 3.38 -4.73
CA ALA A 26 1.52 4.18 -5.96
C ALA A 26 1.61 3.30 -7.22
N THR A 27 2.46 2.25 -7.16
CA THR A 27 2.61 1.28 -8.24
C THR A 27 1.32 0.47 -8.44
N ALA A 28 0.73 -0.05 -7.37
CA ALA A 28 -0.51 -0.83 -7.44
C ALA A 28 -1.68 0.02 -7.98
N GLN A 29 -1.78 1.28 -7.57
CA GLN A 29 -2.78 2.24 -8.11
C GLN A 29 -2.54 2.56 -9.59
N GLN A 30 -1.30 2.62 -10.04
CA GLN A 30 -1.00 2.76 -11.47
C GLN A 30 -1.42 1.52 -12.26
N MET A 31 -1.14 0.32 -11.74
CA MET A 31 -1.56 -0.94 -12.38
C MET A 31 -3.09 -1.01 -12.50
N ARG A 32 -3.83 -0.62 -11.45
CA ARG A 32 -5.29 -0.55 -11.48
C ARG A 32 -5.80 0.33 -12.63
N ARG A 33 -5.27 1.56 -12.76
CA ARG A 33 -5.64 2.47 -13.85
C ARG A 33 -5.37 1.88 -15.24
N LEU A 34 -4.26 1.16 -15.41
CA LEU A 34 -3.94 0.49 -16.67
C LEU A 34 -4.90 -0.66 -16.99
N VAL A 35 -5.27 -1.45 -15.98
CA VAL A 35 -6.28 -2.51 -16.11
C VAL A 35 -7.61 -1.89 -16.48
N GLU A 36 -8.10 -0.89 -15.74
CA GLU A 36 -9.35 -0.19 -16.02
C GLU A 36 -9.39 0.40 -17.45
N ALA A 37 -8.30 1.05 -17.89
CA ALA A 37 -8.20 1.59 -19.24
C ALA A 37 -8.27 0.50 -20.32
N LYS A 38 -7.59 -0.64 -20.11
CA LYS A 38 -7.64 -1.78 -21.03
C LYS A 38 -9.02 -2.43 -21.05
N MET A 39 -9.66 -2.53 -19.88
CA MET A 39 -11.02 -3.04 -19.74
C MET A 39 -12.03 -2.17 -20.50
N ALA A 40 -11.89 -0.84 -20.42
CA ALA A 40 -12.71 0.09 -21.20
C ALA A 40 -12.51 -0.07 -22.71
N GLN A 41 -11.28 -0.30 -23.19
CA GLN A 41 -11.01 -0.60 -24.60
C GLN A 41 -11.69 -1.90 -25.07
N LEU A 42 -11.70 -2.93 -24.23
CA LEU A 42 -12.32 -4.23 -24.53
C LEU A 42 -13.87 -4.21 -24.47
N GLN A 43 -14.46 -3.19 -23.86
CA GLN A 43 -15.92 -2.97 -23.86
C GLN A 43 -16.47 -2.52 -25.23
N HIS A 44 -15.61 -2.26 -26.22
CA HIS A 44 -16.06 -1.90 -27.57
C HIS A 44 -16.87 -3.05 -28.21
N PRO A 45 -17.98 -2.77 -28.94
CA PRO A 45 -18.92 -3.75 -29.50
C PRO A 45 -18.30 -4.83 -30.42
N LYS A 46 -17.05 -4.66 -30.88
CA LYS A 46 -16.36 -5.63 -31.76
C LYS A 46 -15.64 -6.77 -31.02
N CYS A 47 -15.64 -6.78 -29.69
CA CYS A 47 -14.81 -7.71 -28.89
C CYS A 47 -15.62 -8.66 -27.98
N GLU A 48 -16.90 -8.92 -28.28
CA GLU A 48 -17.87 -9.56 -27.37
C GLU A 48 -17.48 -10.94 -26.82
N ASN A 49 -16.80 -11.76 -27.63
CA ASN A 49 -16.48 -13.15 -27.25
C ASN A 49 -15.24 -13.31 -26.34
N ARG A 50 -14.38 -12.29 -26.22
CA ARG A 50 -13.23 -12.30 -25.30
C ARG A 50 -13.62 -11.84 -23.87
N ARG A 51 -14.85 -11.33 -23.71
CA ARG A 51 -15.30 -10.53 -22.55
C ARG A 51 -15.55 -11.31 -21.25
N ALA A 52 -15.81 -12.61 -21.29
CA ALA A 52 -16.26 -13.35 -20.10
C ALA A 52 -15.12 -13.99 -19.29
N GLN A 53 -13.99 -14.32 -19.90
CA GLN A 53 -12.88 -15.01 -19.22
C GLN A 53 -11.79 -14.07 -18.68
N GLU A 54 -11.60 -12.88 -19.25
CA GLU A 54 -10.52 -11.95 -18.86
C GLU A 54 -10.97 -10.91 -17.81
N ARG A 55 -12.26 -10.89 -17.42
CA ARG A 55 -12.89 -9.79 -16.66
C ARG A 55 -12.68 -9.79 -15.13
N GLU A 56 -12.48 -10.94 -14.51
CA GLU A 56 -12.69 -11.03 -13.04
C GLU A 56 -11.41 -11.19 -12.22
N VAL A 57 -10.35 -11.78 -12.79
CA VAL A 57 -9.17 -12.17 -11.98
C VAL A 57 -8.17 -11.04 -11.71
N PRO A 58 -7.82 -10.17 -12.69
CA PRO A 58 -6.81 -9.14 -12.45
C PRO A 58 -7.27 -8.02 -11.51
N ASP A 59 -8.55 -7.66 -11.58
CA ASP A 59 -9.09 -6.49 -10.86
C ASP A 59 -9.22 -6.76 -9.36
N GLN A 60 -9.77 -7.93 -8.99
CA GLN A 60 -9.92 -8.33 -7.60
C GLN A 60 -8.56 -8.49 -6.89
N TYR A 61 -7.55 -9.05 -7.58
CA TYR A 61 -6.21 -9.20 -7.01
C TYR A 61 -5.53 -7.83 -6.76
N VAL A 62 -5.65 -6.90 -7.70
CA VAL A 62 -5.09 -5.55 -7.56
C VAL A 62 -5.81 -4.78 -6.46
N GLU A 63 -7.14 -4.88 -6.35
CA GLU A 63 -7.92 -4.25 -5.29
C GLU A 63 -7.56 -4.79 -3.89
N LEU A 64 -7.44 -6.12 -3.76
CA LEU A 64 -7.00 -6.74 -2.51
C LEU A 64 -5.58 -6.30 -2.14
N ARG A 65 -4.67 -6.18 -3.11
CA ARG A 65 -3.30 -5.71 -2.85
C ARG A 65 -3.28 -4.25 -2.39
N ILE A 66 -4.04 -3.37 -3.04
CA ILE A 66 -4.16 -1.95 -2.62
C ILE A 66 -4.69 -1.88 -1.19
N THR A 67 -5.76 -2.62 -0.89
CA THR A 67 -6.36 -2.65 0.45
C THR A 67 -5.38 -3.15 1.52
N ALA A 68 -4.60 -4.19 1.21
CA ALA A 68 -3.58 -4.72 2.12
C ALA A 68 -2.47 -3.69 2.37
N LEU A 69 -1.98 -3.02 1.32
CA LEU A 69 -0.95 -1.99 1.42
C LEU A 69 -1.41 -0.78 2.25
N ASP A 70 -2.67 -0.32 2.07
CA ASP A 70 -3.23 0.78 2.86
C ASP A 70 -3.34 0.43 4.36
N ARG A 71 -3.72 -0.81 4.68
CA ARG A 71 -3.78 -1.29 6.07
C ARG A 71 -2.38 -1.33 6.69
N GLU A 72 -1.41 -1.92 5.99
CA GLU A 72 -0.03 -1.99 6.46
C GLU A 72 0.56 -0.59 6.66
N LEU A 73 0.32 0.33 5.72
CA LEU A 73 0.75 1.73 5.82
C LEU A 73 0.16 2.43 7.04
N THR A 74 -1.11 2.17 7.34
CA THR A 74 -1.79 2.71 8.53
C THR A 74 -1.14 2.19 9.82
N GLU A 75 -0.81 0.90 9.88
CA GLU A 75 -0.14 0.29 11.03
C GLU A 75 1.28 0.82 11.22
N VAL A 76 2.06 0.93 10.14
CA VAL A 76 3.42 1.48 10.19
C VAL A 76 3.42 2.94 10.65
N ARG A 77 2.50 3.77 10.15
CA ARG A 77 2.34 5.16 10.61
C ARG A 77 2.00 5.24 12.09
N ARG A 78 1.16 4.32 12.58
CA ARG A 78 0.83 4.22 14.00
C ARG A 78 2.06 3.86 14.83
N LEU A 79 2.86 2.90 14.39
CA LEU A 79 4.12 2.53 15.04
C LEU A 79 5.11 3.70 15.07
N ARG A 80 5.25 4.43 13.96
CA ARG A 80 6.07 5.64 13.89
C ARG A 80 5.66 6.67 14.93
N CYS A 81 4.35 6.96 15.00
CA CYS A 81 3.80 7.92 15.96
C CYS A 81 4.04 7.49 17.42
N LEU A 82 3.92 6.20 17.73
CA LEU A 82 4.22 5.68 19.07
C LEU A 82 5.71 5.76 19.42
N ALA A 83 6.59 5.49 18.46
CA ALA A 83 8.03 5.64 18.64
C ALA A 83 8.43 7.10 18.87
N GLU A 84 7.89 8.03 18.06
CA GLU A 84 8.06 9.48 18.23
C GLU A 84 7.59 9.94 19.63
N GLN A 85 6.41 9.50 20.06
CA GLN A 85 5.89 9.82 21.40
C GLN A 85 6.78 9.29 22.52
N THR A 86 7.29 8.06 22.37
CA THR A 86 8.15 7.43 23.38
C THR A 86 9.46 8.20 23.53
N LEU A 87 10.06 8.65 22.43
CA LEU A 87 11.27 9.48 22.45
C LEU A 87 11.00 10.84 23.10
N ASN A 88 9.90 11.51 22.71
CA ASN A 88 9.55 12.82 23.25
C ASN A 88 9.25 12.81 24.76
N VAL A 89 8.70 11.72 25.29
CA VAL A 89 8.41 11.56 26.74
C VAL A 89 9.70 11.34 27.56
N GLN A 90 10.77 10.85 26.95
CA GLN A 90 12.05 10.64 27.65
C GLN A 90 12.97 11.88 27.67
N GLU A 91 12.69 12.89 26.84
CA GLU A 91 13.45 14.15 26.80
C GLU A 91 12.97 15.20 27.84
N GLY A 92 11.83 14.98 28.51
CA GLY A 92 11.25 15.88 29.52
C GLY A 92 11.33 15.36 30.94
#